data_AF-A0A7Z9MMB8-F1
#
_entry.id   AF-A0A7Z9MMB8-F1
#
_cell.length_a   1.000
_cell.length_b   1.000
_cell.length_c   1.000
_cell.angle_alpha   90.00
_cell.angle_beta   90.00
_cell.angle_gamma   90.00
#
_symmetry.space_group_name_H-M   'P 1'
#
loop_
_entity.id
_entity.type
_entity.pdbx_description
1 polymer ?
#
loop_
_entity_poly.entity_id
_entity_poly.type
_entity_poly.pdbx_seq_one_letter_code
_entity_poly.pdbx_strand_id
1 'polypeptide(L)' 'MSSDTNHLDAVNPESKAVFNPEKMGKSTIFRSEHVLVGLNAFEPGQEHRLHTHEGMDKVYHVLKGRGR' A
#
# COMPACT_ATOMS: atom_id res chain seq x y z
N MET A 1 -6.86 -3.60 -20.61
CA MET A 1 -6.42 -3.90 -19.24
C MET A 1 -5.15 -4.72 -19.38
N SER A 2 -3.97 -4.14 -19.13
CA SER A 2 -2.71 -4.90 -19.28
C SER A 2 -2.57 -5.87 -18.11
N SER A 3 -2.36 -7.14 -18.48
CA SER A 3 -2.23 -8.32 -17.64
C SER A 3 -0.78 -8.59 -17.21
N ASP A 4 0.07 -7.56 -17.14
CA ASP A 4 1.51 -7.76 -16.98
C ASP A 4 1.99 -7.64 -15.54
N THR A 5 1.41 -8.45 -14.65
CA THR A 5 2.09 -8.80 -13.40
C THR A 5 2.05 -10.31 -13.26
N ASN A 6 3.19 -10.96 -13.52
CA ASN A 6 3.40 -12.34 -13.10
C ASN A 6 3.27 -12.38 -11.56
N HIS A 7 2.13 -12.87 -11.07
CA HIS A 7 1.79 -12.90 -9.64
C HIS A 7 2.43 -14.08 -8.90
N LEU A 8 3.26 -14.86 -9.60
CA LEU A 8 3.94 -16.03 -9.06
C LEU A 8 5.30 -15.70 -8.43
N ASP A 9 5.84 -14.52 -8.73
CA ASP A 9 7.15 -14.10 -8.23
C ASP A 9 7.03 -13.44 -6.86
N ALA A 10 7.96 -13.77 -5.97
CA ALA A 10 8.07 -13.08 -4.69
C ALA A 10 8.35 -11.59 -4.91
N VAL A 11 7.56 -10.74 -4.27
CA VAL A 11 7.74 -9.29 -4.31
C VAL A 11 8.40 -8.83 -3.03
N ASN A 12 9.46 -8.02 -3.12
CA ASN A 12 9.94 -7.20 -2.01
C ASN A 12 9.07 -5.94 -1.91
N PRO A 13 8.18 -5.80 -0.91
CA PRO A 13 7.25 -4.67 -0.86
C PRO A 13 7.97 -3.33 -0.66
N GLU A 14 9.04 -3.28 0.13
CA GLU A 14 9.80 -2.05 0.39
C GLU A 14 10.38 -1.44 -0.90
N SER A 15 10.71 -2.27 -1.89
CA SER A 15 11.17 -1.81 -3.20
C SER A 15 10.12 -1.02 -4.01
N LYS A 16 8.84 -1.09 -3.60
CA LYS A 16 7.72 -0.38 -4.21
C LYS A 16 7.35 0.89 -3.43
N ALA A 17 8.11 1.26 -2.40
CA ALA A 17 7.86 2.47 -1.64
C ALA A 17 8.04 3.72 -2.51
N VAL A 18 7.03 4.59 -2.49
CA VAL A 18 7.08 5.91 -3.13
C VAL A 18 6.75 6.92 -2.04
N PHE A 19 7.66 7.84 -1.79
CA PHE A 19 7.46 8.92 -0.82
C PHE A 19 7.04 10.20 -1.55
N ASN A 20 6.22 11.00 -0.89
CA ASN A 20 5.77 12.30 -1.40
C ASN A 20 5.83 13.30 -0.24
N PRO A 21 6.41 14.50 -0.43
CA PRO A 21 6.60 15.46 0.65
C PRO A 21 5.30 16.10 1.14
N GLU A 22 4.28 16.20 0.29
CA GLU A 22 3.01 16.88 0.58
C GLU A 22 1.98 15.96 1.23
N LYS A 23 2.02 14.66 0.93
CA LYS A 23 1.06 13.66 1.42
C LYS A 23 1.66 12.27 1.43
N MET A 24 1.02 11.36 2.16
CA MET A 24 1.37 9.94 2.14
C MET A 24 1.42 9.40 0.71
N GLY A 25 2.51 8.72 0.39
CA GLY A 25 2.67 8.03 -0.89
C GLY A 25 1.95 6.69 -0.91
N LYS A 26 1.47 6.31 -2.09
CA LYS A 26 0.73 5.06 -2.33
C LYS A 26 1.28 4.36 -3.56
N SER A 27 1.52 3.07 -3.46
CA SER A 27 1.76 2.20 -4.62
C SER A 27 0.86 0.97 -4.56
N THR A 28 0.44 0.49 -5.73
CA THR A 28 -0.28 -0.78 -5.86
C THR A 28 0.74 -1.86 -6.19
N ILE A 29 0.79 -2.90 -5.36
CA ILE A 29 1.65 -4.07 -5.57
C ILE A 29 0.90 -5.12 -6.38
N PHE A 30 -0.35 -5.39 -5.99
CA PHE A 30 -1.22 -6.36 -6.64
C PHE A 30 -2.67 -5.91 -6.56
N ARG A 31 -3.44 -6.19 -7.61
CA ARG A 31 -4.88 -5.93 -7.64
C ARG A 31 -5.60 -7.03 -8.39
N SER A 32 -6.69 -7.51 -7.80
CA SER A 32 -7.67 -8.39 -8.41
C SER A 32 -9.08 -7.92 -8.05
N GLU A 33 -10.08 -8.69 -8.42
CA GLU A 33 -11.45 -8.51 -7.96
C GLU A 33 -11.58 -8.72 -6.43
N HIS A 34 -10.82 -9.65 -5.85
CA HIS A 34 -10.99 -10.07 -4.46
C HIS A 34 -10.04 -9.38 -3.48
N VAL A 35 -8.87 -8.95 -3.92
CA VAL A 35 -7.87 -8.34 -3.05
C VAL A 35 -7.08 -7.23 -3.73
N LEU A 36 -6.83 -6.17 -2.96
CA LEU A 36 -5.88 -5.11 -3.27
C LEU A 36 -4.74 -5.18 -2.26
N VAL A 37 -3.52 -5.37 -2.74
CA VAL A 37 -2.30 -5.26 -1.94
C VAL A 37 -1.58 -3.99 -2.38
N GLY A 38 -1.46 -3.05 -1.47
CA GLY A 38 -0.77 -1.79 -1.71
C GLY A 38 0.19 -1.44 -0.58
N LEU A 39 1.08 -0.50 -0.85
CA LEU A 39 1.99 0.04 0.14
C LEU A 39 1.66 1.51 0.40
N ASN A 40 1.58 1.86 1.68
CA ASN A 40 1.48 3.22 2.15
C ASN A 40 2.85 3.61 2.74
N ALA A 41 3.45 4.67 2.22
CA ALA A 41 4.74 5.19 2.68
C ALA A 41 4.57 6.62 3.20
N PHE A 42 5.20 6.89 4.34
CA PHE A 42 4.99 8.12 5.11
C PHE A 42 6.32 8.80 5.39
N GLU A 43 6.36 10.10 5.13
CA GLU A 43 7.35 10.97 5.77
C GLU A 43 6.95 11.27 7.22
N PRO A 44 7.91 11.61 8.11
CA PRO A 44 7.59 11.98 9.49
C PRO A 44 6.52 13.07 9.58
N GLY A 45 5.49 12.82 10.40
CA GLY A 45 4.35 13.73 10.60
C GLY A 45 3.19 13.55 9.61
N GLN A 46 3.33 12.70 8.59
CA GLN A 46 2.21 12.34 7.72
C GLN A 46 1.30 11.29 8.37
N GLU A 47 0.03 11.29 7.98
CA GLU A 47 -1.00 10.39 8.49
C GLU A 47 -1.85 9.79 7.36
N HIS A 48 -2.47 8.65 7.64
CA HIS A 48 -3.51 8.09 6.77
C HIS A 48 -4.86 8.38 7.41
N ARG A 49 -5.55 9.40 6.92
CA ARG A 49 -6.87 9.75 7.46
C ARG A 49 -7.81 8.56 7.36
N LEU A 50 -8.51 8.31 8.46
CA LEU A 50 -9.49 7.24 8.57
C LEU A 50 -10.57 7.44 7.50
N HIS A 51 -10.76 6.41 6.69
CA HIS A 51 -11.85 6.34 5.74
C HIS A 51 -12.30 4.89 5.62
N THR A 52 -13.60 4.69 5.65
CA THR A 52 -14.24 3.39 5.49
C THR A 52 -14.59 3.19 4.02
N HIS A 53 -14.39 1.97 3.55
CA HIS A 53 -15.04 1.48 2.34
C HIS A 53 -15.99 0.40 2.80
N GLU A 54 -17.29 0.61 2.58
CA GLU A 54 -18.31 -0.34 2.97
C GLU A 54 -18.04 -1.69 2.29
N GLY A 55 -18.09 -2.78 3.07
CA GLY A 55 -17.82 -4.13 2.57
C GLY A 55 -16.36 -4.47 2.30
N MET A 56 -15.40 -3.61 2.69
CA MET A 56 -13.97 -3.88 2.51
C MET A 56 -13.21 -3.83 3.83
N ASP A 57 -12.86 -5.00 4.34
CA ASP A 57 -11.93 -5.10 5.47
C ASP A 57 -10.52 -4.67 5.04
N LYS A 58 -9.80 -4.02 5.96
CA LYS A 58 -8.43 -3.56 5.75
C LYS A 58 -7.53 -4.10 6.85
N VAL A 59 -6.40 -4.68 6.46
CA VAL A 59 -5.34 -5.11 7.38
C VAL A 59 -4.08 -4.31 7.05
N TYR A 60 -3.45 -3.74 8.06
CA TYR A 60 -2.18 -3.03 7.94
C TYR A 60 -1.08 -3.82 8.65
N HIS A 61 0.04 -4.02 7.96
CA HIS A 61 1.25 -4.62 8.53
C HIS A 61 2.40 -3.63 8.39
N VAL A 62 3.05 -3.28 9.50
CA VAL A 62 4.19 -2.36 9.51
C VAL A 62 5.44 -3.10 9.09
N LEU A 63 5.94 -2.82 7.89
CA LEU A 63 7.18 -3.40 7.37
C LEU A 63 8.43 -2.73 7.97
N LYS A 64 8.36 -1.41 8.17
CA LYS A 64 9.49 -0.60 8.67
C LYS A 64 8.99 0.66 9.37
N GLY A 65 9.72 1.08 10.40
CA GLY A 65 9.38 2.27 11.19
C GLY A 65 8.32 1.99 12.25
N ARG A 66 7.64 3.04 12.70
CA ARG A 66 6.59 2.98 13.72
C ARG A 66 5.62 4.14 13.58
N GLY A 67 4.38 3.93 14.00
CA GLY A 67 3.31 4.93 14.00
C GLY A 67 2.24 4.55 15.04
N ARG A 68 1.12 5.26 15.02
CA ARG A 68 -0.04 4.99 15.87
C ARG A 68 -1.30 5.00 15.04
#